data_AF-L0DFJ4-F1
#
_entry.id   AF-L0DFJ4-F1
#
_cell.length_a   1.000
_cell.length_b   1.000
_cell.length_c   1.000
_cell.angle_alpha   90.00
_cell.angle_beta   90.00
_cell.angle_gamma   90.00
#
_symmetry.space_group_name_H-M   'P 1'
#
loop_
_entity.id
_entity.type
_entity.pdbx_description
1 polymer ?
#
loop_
_entity_poly.entity_id
_entity_poly.type
_entity_poly.pdbx_seq_one_letter_code
_entity_poly.pdbx_strand_id
1 'polypeptide(L)'
;MDIKSRASTTTFVVTIPRSKLSERPEEKIAEMGQWEPLAGHPGRYLLTVGPAAADPSQLLDRIRTLLGDETEVQPLLWDEKGEPKIPTGQVLVRFKRSPSDQELKAFAEPLGLAVEQRNDYIPSQVSFRPAKGAKGSVDELIERIREDDDLVQRVWPETLGTYRRE
;
A
#
# COMPACT_ATOMS: atom_id res chain seq x y z
N MET A 1 2.00 18.52 -7.36
CA MET A 1 2.76 17.53 -8.13
C MET A 1 2.00 16.22 -8.04
N ASP A 2 1.30 15.83 -9.11
CA ASP A 2 0.70 14.49 -9.17
C ASP A 2 1.84 13.51 -9.22
N ILE A 3 1.97 12.72 -8.16
CA ILE A 3 2.90 11.60 -8.19
C ILE A 3 2.19 10.57 -9.06
N LYS A 4 2.33 10.71 -10.38
CA LYS A 4 2.04 9.61 -11.29
C LYS A 4 3.04 8.53 -10.92
N SER A 5 2.52 7.48 -10.33
CA SER A 5 3.28 6.29 -10.03
C SER A 5 2.63 5.12 -10.75
N ARG A 6 3.46 4.21 -11.24
CA ARG A 6 3.02 3.00 -11.92
C ARG A 6 3.27 1.81 -11.01
N ALA A 7 2.23 1.04 -10.76
CA ALA A 7 2.33 -0.25 -10.09
C ALA A 7 3.24 -1.20 -10.88
N SER A 8 4.18 -1.82 -10.17
CA SER A 8 4.93 -2.96 -10.68
C SER A 8 4.00 -4.16 -10.85
N THR A 9 4.19 -4.89 -11.94
CA THR A 9 3.46 -6.13 -12.21
C THR A 9 4.21 -7.37 -11.76
N THR A 10 5.49 -7.23 -11.40
CA THR A 10 6.39 -8.34 -11.06
C THR A 10 7.01 -8.21 -9.66
N THR A 11 6.99 -7.02 -9.07
CA THR A 11 7.63 -6.76 -7.77
C THR A 11 6.61 -6.27 -6.77
N PHE A 12 6.57 -6.91 -5.61
CA PHE A 12 5.63 -6.64 -4.55
C PHE A 12 6.37 -6.33 -3.25
N VAL A 13 5.88 -5.34 -2.52
CA VAL A 13 6.26 -5.08 -1.14
C VAL A 13 5.36 -5.93 -0.26
N VAL A 14 5.98 -6.77 0.56
CA VAL A 14 5.30 -7.66 1.49
C VAL A 14 5.64 -7.24 2.92
N THR A 15 4.63 -6.87 3.69
CA THR A 15 4.77 -6.50 5.10
C THR A 15 4.19 -7.61 5.97
N ILE A 16 5.05 -8.24 6.75
CA ILE A 16 4.71 -9.38 7.60
C ILE A 16 4.60 -8.90 9.05
N PRO A 17 3.45 -9.14 9.72
CA PRO A 17 3.32 -8.80 11.13
C PRO A 17 4.32 -9.60 11.97
N ARG A 18 4.83 -8.97 13.03
CA ARG A 18 5.88 -9.57 13.89
C ARG A 18 5.49 -10.95 14.44
N SER A 19 4.20 -11.18 14.68
CA SER A 19 3.64 -12.47 15.12
C SER A 19 3.83 -13.61 14.12
N LYS A 20 4.02 -13.30 12.84
CA LYS A 20 4.12 -14.28 11.73
C LYS A 20 5.54 -14.52 11.24
N LEU A 21 6.53 -13.72 11.69
CA LEU A 21 7.92 -13.85 11.26
C LEU A 21 8.53 -15.23 11.59
N SER A 22 8.07 -15.91 12.64
CA SER A 22 8.54 -17.26 12.99
C SER A 22 8.01 -18.37 12.07
N GLU A 23 7.02 -18.09 11.22
CA GLU A 23 6.40 -19.08 10.33
C GLU A 23 7.17 -19.32 9.02
N ARG A 24 8.37 -18.74 8.87
CA ARG A 24 9.21 -18.82 7.67
C ARG A 24 8.44 -18.54 6.37
N PRO A 25 7.83 -17.34 6.25
CA PRO A 25 7.05 -16.94 5.08
C PRO A 25 7.81 -17.10 3.76
N GLU A 26 9.13 -16.97 3.78
CA GLU A 26 10.03 -17.20 2.64
C GLU A 26 9.92 -18.61 2.07
N GLU A 27 9.70 -19.65 2.89
CA GLU A 27 9.57 -21.04 2.43
C GLU A 27 8.25 -21.23 1.65
N LYS A 28 7.18 -20.53 2.05
CA LYS A 28 5.84 -20.65 1.43
C LYS A 28 5.77 -20.03 0.03
N ILE A 29 6.67 -19.09 -0.27
CA ILE A 29 6.66 -18.29 -1.51
C ILE A 29 7.92 -18.50 -2.37
N ALA A 30 8.85 -19.35 -1.93
CA ALA A 30 10.12 -19.60 -2.62
C ALA A 30 9.94 -20.01 -4.10
N GLU A 31 8.87 -20.75 -4.41
CA GLU A 31 8.56 -21.16 -5.79
C GLU A 31 8.02 -20.01 -6.67
N MET A 32 7.57 -18.91 -6.07
CA MET A 32 7.01 -17.78 -6.81
C MET A 32 8.09 -16.84 -7.35
N GLY A 33 9.23 -16.73 -6.68
CA GLY A 33 10.28 -15.83 -7.09
C GLY A 33 11.32 -15.52 -6.01
N GLN A 34 12.03 -14.41 -6.23
CA GLN A 34 13.08 -13.93 -5.35
C GLN A 34 12.50 -13.15 -4.18
N TRP A 35 12.96 -13.48 -2.97
CA TRP A 35 12.53 -12.88 -1.72
C TRP A 35 13.71 -12.20 -1.03
N GLU A 36 13.60 -10.89 -0.80
CA GLU A 36 14.68 -10.08 -0.24
C GLU A 36 14.19 -9.22 0.91
N PRO A 37 14.90 -9.15 2.05
CA PRO A 37 14.57 -8.21 3.11
C PRO A 37 14.76 -6.77 2.64
N LEU A 38 13.82 -5.91 2.97
CA LEU A 38 13.95 -4.49 2.68
C LEU A 38 14.87 -3.82 3.70
N ALA A 39 16.07 -3.43 3.26
CA ALA A 39 17.08 -2.82 4.10
C ALA A 39 16.53 -1.63 4.91
N GLY A 40 16.79 -1.61 6.22
CA GLY A 40 16.32 -0.55 7.13
C GLY A 40 14.85 -0.66 7.55
N HIS A 41 14.10 -1.63 7.05
CA HIS A 41 12.67 -1.80 7.35
C HIS A 41 12.36 -3.24 7.80
N PRO A 42 12.59 -3.59 9.09
CA PRO A 42 12.32 -4.93 9.61
C PRO A 42 10.87 -5.37 9.39
N GLY A 43 10.69 -6.62 8.97
CA GLY A 43 9.36 -7.19 8.66
C GLY A 43 8.81 -6.79 7.30
N ARG A 44 9.57 -6.04 6.48
CA ARG A 44 9.22 -5.75 5.08
C ARG A 44 10.18 -6.45 4.15
N TYR A 45 9.65 -6.92 3.04
CA TYR A 45 10.36 -7.71 2.05
C TYR A 45 9.94 -7.30 0.64
N LEU A 46 10.83 -7.48 -0.31
CA LEU A 46 10.55 -7.43 -1.74
C LEU A 46 10.39 -8.85 -2.24
N LEU A 47 9.25 -9.11 -2.89
CA LEU A 47 9.02 -10.32 -3.66
C LEU A 47 9.04 -9.96 -5.14
N THR A 48 10.07 -10.43 -5.86
CA THR A 48 10.15 -10.32 -7.31
C THR A 48 9.81 -11.66 -7.93
N VAL A 49 8.62 -11.74 -8.53
CA VAL A 49 8.20 -12.93 -9.26
C VAL A 49 8.80 -12.95 -10.65
N GLY A 50 9.00 -14.15 -11.20
CA GLY A 50 9.35 -14.28 -12.61
C GLY A 50 8.26 -13.71 -13.52
N PRO A 51 8.57 -13.41 -14.79
CA PRO A 51 7.57 -12.99 -15.78
C PRO A 51 6.63 -14.16 -16.09
N ALA A 52 5.66 -14.41 -15.22
CA ALA A 52 4.56 -15.31 -15.51
C ALA A 52 3.46 -14.51 -16.23
N ALA A 53 2.81 -15.13 -17.22
CA ALA A 53 1.68 -14.57 -17.96
C ALA A 53 0.41 -14.36 -17.11
N ALA A 54 0.54 -14.33 -15.78
CA ALA A 54 -0.56 -14.16 -14.85
C ALA A 54 -0.91 -12.69 -14.70
N ASP A 55 -2.21 -12.42 -14.59
CA ASP A 55 -2.75 -11.11 -14.24
C ASP A 55 -2.20 -10.67 -12.85
N PRO A 56 -1.65 -9.44 -12.71
CA PRO A 56 -1.16 -8.91 -11.44
C PRO A 56 -2.15 -9.04 -10.28
N SER A 57 -3.45 -8.92 -10.53
CA SER A 57 -4.47 -9.08 -9.48
C SER A 57 -4.58 -10.53 -8.99
N GLN A 58 -4.49 -11.50 -9.89
CA GLN A 58 -4.46 -12.93 -9.51
C GLN A 58 -3.19 -13.28 -8.74
N LEU A 59 -2.07 -12.64 -9.10
CA LEU A 59 -0.82 -12.84 -8.41
C LEU A 59 -0.88 -12.30 -6.97
N LEU A 60 -1.43 -11.10 -6.77
CA LEU A 60 -1.66 -10.51 -5.45
C LEU A 60 -2.50 -11.44 -4.57
N ASP A 61 -3.60 -11.95 -5.09
CA ASP A 61 -4.48 -12.87 -4.35
C ASP A 61 -3.78 -14.19 -4.01
N ARG A 62 -2.94 -14.70 -4.91
CA ARG A 62 -2.14 -15.91 -4.66
C ARG A 62 -1.09 -15.69 -3.57
N ILE A 63 -0.39 -14.55 -3.58
CA ILE A 63 0.59 -14.21 -2.53
C ILE A 63 -0.12 -14.11 -1.17
N ARG A 64 -1.25 -13.41 -1.11
CA ARG A 64 -2.07 -13.27 0.11
C ARG A 64 -2.55 -14.63 0.63
N THR A 65 -2.98 -15.52 -0.25
CA THR A 65 -3.42 -16.87 0.12
C THR A 65 -2.29 -17.70 0.75
N LEU A 66 -1.07 -17.60 0.21
CA LEU A 66 0.08 -18.36 0.73
C LEU A 66 0.63 -17.80 2.04
N LEU A 67 0.64 -16.47 2.18
CA LEU A 67 1.20 -15.78 3.36
C LEU A 67 0.18 -15.52 4.47
N GLY A 68 -1.11 -15.70 4.17
CA GLY A 68 -2.23 -15.48 5.08
C GLY A 68 -2.72 -14.03 5.10
N ASP A 69 -3.99 -13.85 5.46
CA ASP A 69 -4.73 -12.58 5.37
C ASP A 69 -4.20 -11.44 6.24
N GLU A 70 -3.32 -11.74 7.20
CA GLU A 70 -2.68 -10.72 8.05
C GLU A 70 -1.43 -10.12 7.39
N THR A 71 -0.96 -10.70 6.29
CA THR A 71 0.17 -10.19 5.51
C THR A 71 -0.32 -9.15 4.52
N GLU A 72 0.29 -7.97 4.57
CA GLU A 72 -0.01 -6.92 3.60
C GLU A 72 0.87 -7.09 2.37
N VAL A 73 0.26 -7.02 1.19
CA VAL A 73 0.94 -7.15 -0.10
C VAL A 73 0.49 -5.98 -0.98
N GLN A 74 1.46 -5.20 -1.43
CA GLN A 74 1.25 -4.05 -2.32
C GLN A 74 2.23 -4.12 -3.49
N PRO A 75 1.83 -3.74 -4.72
CA PRO A 75 2.78 -3.62 -5.81
C PRO A 75 3.84 -2.55 -5.49
N LEU A 76 5.10 -2.79 -5.83
CA LEU A 76 6.12 -1.73 -5.79
C LEU A 76 5.72 -0.62 -6.75
N LEU A 77 5.85 0.64 -6.34
CA LEU A 77 5.49 1.77 -7.19
C LEU A 77 6.74 2.34 -7.87
N TRP A 78 6.60 2.77 -9.11
CA TRP A 78 7.66 3.48 -9.85
C TRP A 78 7.20 4.89 -10.15
N ASP A 79 7.99 5.89 -9.77
CA ASP A 79 7.68 7.28 -10.15
C ASP A 79 8.04 7.57 -11.62
N GLU A 80 7.72 8.78 -12.08
CA GLU A 80 8.02 9.23 -13.46
C GLU A 80 9.51 9.23 -13.82
N LYS A 81 10.40 9.22 -12.81
CA LYS A 81 11.86 9.14 -13.00
C LYS A 81 12.36 7.71 -13.00
N GLY A 82 11.49 6.72 -12.81
CA GLY A 82 11.85 5.32 -12.67
C GLY A 82 12.46 5.00 -11.31
N GLU A 83 12.27 5.85 -10.29
CA GLU A 83 12.71 5.53 -8.94
C GLU A 83 11.66 4.69 -8.21
N PRO A 84 12.08 3.65 -7.46
CA PRO A 84 11.16 2.85 -6.68
C PRO A 84 10.63 3.68 -5.50
N LYS A 85 9.31 3.67 -5.32
CA LYS A 85 8.61 4.16 -4.15
C LYS A 85 7.96 2.98 -3.44
N ILE A 86 8.28 2.84 -2.16
CA ILE A 86 7.91 1.66 -1.37
C ILE A 86 6.61 1.98 -0.64
N PRO A 87 5.45 1.45 -1.06
CA PRO A 87 4.19 1.71 -0.38
C PRO A 87 4.20 1.26 1.08
N THR A 88 3.46 1.97 1.92
CA THR A 88 3.26 1.61 3.33
C THR A 88 1.97 0.82 3.59
N GLY A 89 1.14 0.64 2.56
CA GLY A 89 -0.22 0.14 2.69
C GLY A 89 -1.24 1.22 3.06
N GLN A 90 -0.78 2.43 3.34
CA GLN A 90 -1.63 3.57 3.67
C GLN A 90 -1.88 4.46 2.45
N VAL A 91 -2.98 5.21 2.51
CA VAL A 91 -3.36 6.23 1.54
C VAL A 91 -3.38 7.57 2.24
N LEU A 92 -2.70 8.55 1.65
CA LEU A 92 -2.79 9.94 2.09
C LEU A 92 -3.86 10.66 1.27
N VAL A 93 -4.83 11.23 1.98
CA VAL A 93 -5.88 12.05 1.39
C VAL A 93 -5.72 13.48 1.89
N ARG A 94 -5.69 14.43 0.96
CA ARG A 94 -5.80 15.85 1.24
C ARG A 94 -7.19 16.33 0.85
N PHE A 95 -7.90 16.82 1.83
CA PHE A 95 -9.23 17.41 1.67
C PHE A 95 -9.13 18.90 1.30
N LYS A 96 -10.17 19.42 0.64
CA LYS A 96 -10.28 20.84 0.27
C LYS A 96 -10.37 21.76 1.50
N ARG A 97 -10.83 21.24 2.63
CA ARG A 97 -10.85 21.89 3.96
C ARG A 97 -10.50 20.88 5.05
N SER A 98 -10.21 21.35 6.25
CA SER A 98 -10.04 20.46 7.40
C SER A 98 -11.36 19.72 7.69
N PRO A 99 -11.39 18.39 7.58
CA PRO A 99 -12.59 17.62 7.90
C PRO A 99 -12.74 17.46 9.41
N SER A 100 -13.98 17.39 9.88
CA SER A 100 -14.34 16.97 11.23
C SER A 100 -14.25 15.45 11.39
N ASP A 101 -14.28 14.95 12.63
CA ASP A 101 -14.28 13.52 12.95
C ASP A 101 -15.46 12.78 12.30
N GLN A 102 -16.64 13.41 12.28
CA GLN A 102 -17.84 12.85 11.66
C GLN A 102 -17.69 12.75 10.13
N GLU A 103 -17.09 13.75 9.49
CA GLU A 103 -16.83 13.75 8.05
C GLU A 103 -15.79 12.70 7.67
N LEU A 104 -14.73 12.55 8.46
CA LEU A 104 -13.75 11.50 8.25
C LEU A 104 -14.36 10.10 8.36
N LYS A 105 -15.26 9.91 9.33
CA LYS A 105 -15.96 8.64 9.48
C LYS A 105 -16.87 8.35 8.28
N ALA A 106 -17.65 9.33 7.85
CA ALA A 106 -18.54 9.21 6.69
C ALA A 106 -17.78 8.96 5.38
N PHE A 107 -16.59 9.54 5.24
CA PHE A 107 -15.67 9.27 4.14
C PHE A 107 -15.12 7.83 4.18
N ALA A 108 -14.63 7.39 5.34
CA ALA A 108 -13.87 6.16 5.46
C ALA A 108 -14.73 4.88 5.43
N GLU A 109 -15.89 4.88 6.08
CA GLU A 109 -16.76 3.69 6.20
C GLU A 109 -17.15 3.04 4.86
N PRO A 110 -17.70 3.77 3.86
CA PRO A 110 -18.10 3.15 2.59
C PRO A 110 -16.91 2.64 1.75
N LEU A 111 -15.73 3.19 2.00
CA LEU A 111 -14.48 2.79 1.35
C LEU A 111 -13.79 1.62 2.07
N GLY A 112 -14.29 1.20 3.24
CA GLY A 112 -13.65 0.19 4.06
C GLY A 112 -12.28 0.67 4.59
N LEU A 113 -12.19 1.95 4.92
CA LEU A 113 -10.98 2.58 5.44
C LEU A 113 -11.07 2.82 6.95
N ALA A 114 -9.92 2.80 7.61
CA ALA A 114 -9.73 3.28 8.97
C ALA A 114 -8.83 4.52 8.95
N VAL A 115 -9.17 5.53 9.76
CA VAL A 115 -8.29 6.69 9.99
C VAL A 115 -7.09 6.20 10.80
N GLU A 116 -5.90 6.37 10.24
CA GLU A 116 -4.65 6.00 10.92
C GLU A 116 -4.10 7.21 11.69
N GLN A 117 -3.91 8.33 10.98
CA GLN A 117 -3.25 9.50 11.54
C GLN A 117 -3.73 10.78 10.86
N ARG A 118 -3.92 11.84 11.65
CA ARG A 118 -4.06 13.21 11.13
C ARG A 118 -2.70 13.87 11.09
N ASN A 119 -2.43 14.62 10.03
CA ASN A 119 -1.20 15.39 9.97
C ASN A 119 -1.31 16.62 10.89
N ASP A 120 -0.42 16.71 11.88
CA ASP A 120 -0.43 17.79 12.89
C ASP A 120 -0.13 19.18 12.30
N TYR A 121 0.53 19.24 11.14
CA TYR A 121 0.93 20.47 10.47
C TYR A 121 -0.02 20.89 9.35
N ILE A 122 -0.67 19.92 8.72
CA ILE A 122 -1.65 20.14 7.65
C ILE A 122 -2.94 19.41 8.03
N PRO A 123 -3.84 20.05 8.81
CA PRO A 123 -5.04 19.39 9.34
C PRO A 123 -6.00 18.84 8.27
N SER A 124 -5.94 19.36 7.04
CA SER A 124 -6.69 18.84 5.91
C SER A 124 -6.07 17.60 5.26
N GLN A 125 -4.92 17.12 5.74
CA GLN A 125 -4.26 15.91 5.27
C GLN A 125 -4.37 14.81 6.33
N VAL A 126 -4.88 13.66 5.91
CA VAL A 126 -5.13 12.51 6.78
C VAL A 126 -4.63 11.24 6.10
N SER A 127 -3.96 10.40 6.87
CA SER A 127 -3.56 9.05 6.47
C SER A 127 -4.64 8.05 6.86
N PHE A 128 -4.97 7.18 5.91
CA PHE A 128 -5.92 6.09 6.06
C PHE A 128 -5.27 4.77 5.74
N ARG A 129 -5.75 3.71 6.37
CA ARG A 129 -5.38 2.33 6.05
C ARG A 129 -6.63 1.53 5.68
N PRO A 130 -6.56 0.62 4.69
CA PRO A 130 -7.63 -0.34 4.47
C PRO A 130 -7.95 -1.09 5.76
N ALA A 131 -9.23 -1.21 6.11
CA ALA A 131 -9.66 -1.95 7.28
C ALA A 131 -9.22 -3.43 7.18
N LYS A 132 -9.03 -4.11 8.31
CA LYS A 132 -8.62 -5.52 8.33
C LYS A 132 -9.62 -6.35 7.51
N GLY A 133 -9.13 -7.08 6.51
CA GLY A 133 -9.96 -7.89 5.61
C GLY A 133 -10.56 -7.14 4.41
N ALA A 134 -10.30 -5.83 4.26
CA ALA A 134 -10.61 -5.11 3.03
C ALA A 134 -9.83 -5.72 1.86
N LYS A 135 -10.57 -6.05 0.79
CA LYS A 135 -9.98 -6.59 -0.44
C LYS A 135 -9.65 -5.44 -1.39
N GLY A 136 -8.48 -5.54 -2.00
CA GLY A 136 -8.02 -4.59 -3.02
C GLY A 136 -6.58 -4.11 -2.77
N SER A 137 -5.98 -3.54 -3.80
CA SER A 137 -4.72 -2.82 -3.69
C SER A 137 -4.96 -1.37 -3.29
N VAL A 138 -3.92 -0.71 -2.78
CA VAL A 138 -3.97 0.74 -2.51
C VAL A 138 -4.30 1.52 -3.78
N ASP A 139 -3.83 1.09 -4.95
CA ASP A 139 -4.08 1.79 -6.21
C ASP A 139 -5.56 1.72 -6.62
N GLU A 140 -6.20 0.56 -6.51
CA GLU A 140 -7.64 0.41 -6.77
C GLU A 140 -8.48 1.32 -5.84
N LEU A 141 -8.07 1.45 -4.58
CA LEU A 141 -8.72 2.33 -3.63
C LEU A 141 -8.54 3.81 -3.98
N ILE A 142 -7.36 4.20 -4.45
CA ILE A 142 -7.08 5.58 -4.88
C ILE A 142 -7.97 5.97 -6.06
N GLU A 143 -8.14 5.09 -7.03
CA GLU A 143 -9.02 5.35 -8.18
C GLU A 143 -10.47 5.52 -7.73
N ARG A 144 -10.98 4.65 -6.84
CA ARG A 144 -12.32 4.81 -6.25
C ARG A 144 -12.51 6.14 -5.53
N ILE A 145 -11.50 6.60 -4.79
CA ILE A 145 -11.57 7.90 -4.08
C ILE A 145 -11.61 9.07 -5.08
N ARG A 146 -10.90 8.97 -6.21
CA ARG A 146 -10.84 10.03 -7.23
C ARG A 146 -12.15 10.19 -7.98
N GLU A 147 -12.88 9.10 -8.17
CA GLU A 147 -14.11 9.08 -8.95
C GLU A 147 -15.30 9.71 -8.20
N ASP A 148 -15.33 9.63 -6.87
CA ASP A 148 -16.58 9.79 -6.10
C ASP A 148 -16.61 10.92 -5.04
N ASP A 149 -15.55 11.71 -4.83
CA ASP A 149 -15.53 12.63 -3.68
C ASP A 149 -15.15 14.09 -3.96
N ASP A 150 -16.17 14.96 -3.95
CA ASP A 150 -16.04 16.41 -4.07
C ASP A 150 -15.27 17.08 -2.92
N LEU A 151 -15.08 16.43 -1.77
CA LEU A 151 -14.31 16.96 -0.65
C LEU A 151 -12.80 16.72 -0.82
N VAL A 152 -12.42 15.77 -1.67
CA VAL A 152 -11.02 15.41 -1.90
C VAL A 152 -10.37 16.41 -2.84
N GLN A 153 -9.27 17.01 -2.38
CA GLN A 153 -8.40 17.83 -3.23
C GLN A 153 -7.38 16.95 -3.95
N ARG A 154 -6.84 15.94 -3.24
CA ARG A 154 -5.82 15.04 -3.77
C ARG A 154 -5.77 13.75 -2.95
N VAL A 155 -5.45 12.65 -3.62
CA VAL A 155 -5.20 11.36 -2.99
C VAL A 155 -4.00 10.67 -3.65
N TRP A 156 -3.14 10.04 -2.84
CA TRP A 156 -1.91 9.37 -3.29
C TRP A 156 -1.49 8.27 -2.29
N PRO A 157 -0.70 7.27 -2.72
CA PRO A 157 -0.21 6.25 -1.82
C PRO A 157 0.82 6.85 -0.87
N GLU A 158 0.77 6.46 0.40
CA GLU A 158 1.87 6.78 1.30
C GLU A 158 3.04 5.84 1.03
N THR A 159 4.23 6.42 0.92
CA THR A 159 5.45 5.68 0.58
C THR A 159 6.53 5.99 1.61
N LEU A 160 7.35 4.99 1.92
CA LEU A 160 8.55 5.20 2.71
C LEU A 160 9.48 6.18 1.99
N GLY A 161 10.06 7.12 2.74
CA GLY A 161 11.11 7.98 2.21
C GLY A 161 12.31 7.13 1.80
N THR A 162 12.68 7.15 0.53
CA THR A 162 13.88 6.47 0.03
C THR A 162 15.11 7.25 0.51
N TYR A 163 15.62 6.95 1.70
CA TYR A 163 16.88 7.52 2.16
C TYR A 163 18.04 6.76 1.52
N ARG A 164 18.62 7.29 0.44
CA ARG A 164 19.96 6.88 0.01
C ARG A 164 20.96 7.58 0.93
N ARG A 165 21.76 6.80 1.67
CA ARG A 165 23.05 7.28 2.16
C ARG A 165 23.95 7.40 0.93
N GLU A 166 24.31 8.62 0.56
CA GLU A 166 25.50 8.89 -0.26
C GLU A 166 26.77 8.56 0.53
#